data_AF-A0AAV5IE64-F1
#
_entry.id   AF-A0AAV5IE64-F1
#
_cell.length_a   1.000
_cell.length_b   1.000
_cell.length_c   1.000
_cell.angle_alpha   90.00
_cell.angle_beta   90.00
_cell.angle_gamma   90.00
#
_symmetry.space_group_name_H-M   'P 1'
#
loop_
_entity.id
_entity.type
_entity.pdbx_description
1 polymer ?
#
loop_
_entity_poly.entity_id
_entity_poly.type
_entity_poly.pdbx_seq_one_letter_code
_entity_poly.pdbx_strand_id
1 'polypeptide(L)'
;MPGQVGPAVGISAGDQLWVARYILERITEIAGVVLSFDPKPIMGEWNGAGAHIKYSTKSMRNEGGYEVIKKAIEMLGLRHKEHIAAYGESNEGCLTGQHETADINTFKWVNTKEKHASCCY
;
A
#
# COMPACT_ATOMS: atom_id res chain seq x y z
N MET A 1 -0.03 15.68 5.08
CA MET A 1 0.40 14.31 4.74
C MET A 1 1.72 14.39 3.98
N PRO A 2 2.87 14.31 4.65
CA PRO A 2 4.14 14.25 3.94
C PRO A 2 4.41 12.80 3.51
N GLY A 3 4.83 12.57 2.25
CA GLY A 3 5.28 11.26 1.75
C GLY A 3 4.40 10.54 0.72
N GLN A 4 3.69 11.26 -0.18
CA GLN A 4 3.01 10.64 -1.32
C GLN A 4 3.78 10.92 -2.63
N VAL A 5 3.95 9.90 -3.46
CA VAL A 5 4.50 10.01 -4.82
C VAL A 5 3.36 9.71 -5.81
N GLY A 6 3.04 10.66 -6.67
CA GLY A 6 2.05 10.51 -7.73
C GLY A 6 0.94 11.58 -7.73
N PRO A 7 -0.02 11.51 -8.68
CA PRO A 7 -0.22 10.41 -9.63
C PRO A 7 0.90 10.29 -10.68
N ALA A 8 1.30 9.05 -10.99
CA ALA A 8 2.34 8.72 -11.95
C ALA A 8 1.85 7.56 -12.85
N VAL A 9 2.36 7.45 -14.07
CA VAL A 9 1.83 6.54 -15.09
C VAL A 9 2.81 5.40 -15.35
N GLY A 10 2.36 4.17 -15.07
CA GLY A 10 3.13 2.96 -15.38
C GLY A 10 4.48 2.94 -14.66
N ILE A 11 5.55 2.75 -15.43
CA ILE A 11 6.92 2.58 -14.92
C ILE A 11 7.42 3.79 -14.11
N SER A 12 6.97 5.00 -14.47
CA SER A 12 7.43 6.22 -13.81
C SER A 12 7.07 6.28 -12.32
N ALA A 13 6.01 5.57 -11.90
CA ALA A 13 5.64 5.48 -10.49
C ALA A 13 6.71 4.75 -9.67
N GLY A 14 7.30 3.68 -10.22
CA GLY A 14 8.40 2.94 -9.60
C GLY A 14 9.67 3.78 -9.56
N ASP A 15 10.04 4.39 -10.70
CA ASP A 15 11.25 5.21 -10.81
C ASP A 15 11.24 6.37 -9.81
N GLN A 16 10.13 7.11 -9.74
CA GLN A 16 9.98 8.24 -8.84
C GLN A 16 10.00 7.80 -7.37
N LEU A 17 9.37 6.67 -7.03
CA LEU A 17 9.37 6.16 -5.66
C LEU A 17 10.78 5.75 -5.22
N TRP A 18 11.54 5.08 -6.08
CA TRP A 18 12.92 4.69 -5.78
C TRP A 18 13.84 5.90 -5.59
N VAL A 19 13.75 6.89 -6.49
CA VAL A 19 14.51 8.14 -6.34
C VAL A 19 14.10 8.90 -5.07
N ALA A 20 12.81 8.92 -4.73
CA ALA A 20 12.35 9.55 -3.49
C ALA A 20 12.92 8.85 -2.24
N ARG A 21 12.97 7.51 -2.22
CA ARG A 21 13.60 6.74 -1.14
C ARG A 21 15.09 7.04 -1.02
N TYR A 22 15.79 7.08 -2.15
CA TYR A 22 17.20 7.45 -2.18
C TYR A 22 17.45 8.84 -1.58
N ILE A 23 16.69 9.85 -2.01
CA ILE A 23 16.81 11.21 -1.48
C ILE A 23 16.53 11.24 0.03
N LEU A 24 15.51 10.52 0.49
CA LEU A 24 15.17 10.43 1.91
C LEU A 24 16.33 9.84 2.73
N GLU A 25 16.93 8.76 2.25
CA GLU A 25 18.08 8.12 2.88
C GLU A 25 19.28 9.07 2.98
N ARG A 26 19.59 9.81 1.90
CA ARG A 26 20.67 10.81 1.89
C ARG A 26 20.43 11.95 2.88
N ILE A 27 19.18 12.40 3.03
CA ILE A 27 18.83 13.43 4.02
C ILE A 27 19.02 12.88 5.44
N THR A 28 18.57 11.65 5.71
CA THR A 28 18.71 11.03 7.03
C THR A 28 20.17 10.78 7.41
N GLU A 29 21.01 10.41 6.44
CA GLU A 29 22.45 10.26 6.63
C GLU A 29 23.11 11.57 7.04
N ILE A 30 22.79 12.69 6.37
CA ILE A 30 23.30 14.02 6.73
C ILE A 30 22.83 14.44 8.13
N ALA A 31 21.61 14.07 8.50
CA ALA A 31 21.05 14.34 9.83
C ALA A 31 21.57 13.40 10.92
N GLY A 32 22.36 12.37 10.58
CA GLY A 32 22.87 11.38 11.53
C GLY A 32 21.81 10.44 12.11
N VAL A 33 20.71 10.21 11.37
CA VAL A 33 19.61 9.31 11.77
C VAL A 33 19.49 8.11 10.85
N VAL A 34 19.04 6.98 11.37
CA VAL A 34 18.83 5.75 10.60
C VAL A 34 17.37 5.67 10.15
N LEU A 35 17.17 5.48 8.86
CA LEU A 35 15.86 5.24 8.24
C LEU A 35 15.57 3.74 8.19
N SER A 36 14.35 3.33 8.53
CA SER A 36 13.89 1.95 8.36
C SER A 36 12.61 1.91 7.54
N PHE A 37 12.54 0.97 6.60
CA PHE A 37 11.34 0.64 5.83
C PHE A 37 10.71 -0.69 6.31
N ASP A 38 11.10 -1.18 7.49
CA ASP A 38 10.51 -2.38 8.09
C ASP A 38 9.00 -2.18 8.29
N PRO A 39 8.15 -3.16 7.91
CA PRO A 39 6.70 -3.04 8.04
C PRO A 39 6.23 -2.98 9.50
N LYS A 40 7.03 -3.43 10.47
CA LYS A 40 6.73 -3.38 11.91
C LYS A 40 8.04 -3.15 12.70
N PRO A 41 8.55 -1.90 12.73
CA PRO A 41 9.86 -1.60 13.33
C PRO A 41 9.85 -1.70 14.86
N ILE A 42 8.69 -1.52 15.50
CA ILE A 42 8.51 -1.65 16.95
C ILE A 42 7.39 -2.66 17.21
N MET A 43 7.70 -3.69 17.97
CA MET A 43 6.75 -4.72 18.37
C MET A 43 5.74 -4.19 19.40
N GLY A 44 4.55 -4.79 19.45
CA GLY A 44 3.45 -4.41 20.35
C GLY A 44 2.43 -3.45 19.72
N GLU A 45 1.83 -2.61 20.56
CA GLU A 45 0.71 -1.69 20.25
C GLU A 45 1.10 -0.44 19.44
N TRP A 46 2.20 -0.52 18.68
CA TRP A 46 2.65 0.55 17.79
C TRP A 46 2.18 0.30 16.37
N ASN A 47 1.86 1.36 15.62
CA ASN A 47 1.46 1.21 14.22
C ASN A 47 2.61 0.64 13.38
N GLY A 48 2.25 -0.16 12.38
CA GLY A 48 3.19 -0.59 11.33
C GLY A 48 3.40 0.48 10.27
N ALA A 49 4.30 0.20 9.33
CA ALA A 49 4.56 1.03 8.16
C ALA A 49 4.06 0.32 6.89
N GLY A 50 3.15 0.98 6.15
CA GLY A 50 2.59 0.45 4.91
C GLY A 50 2.83 1.38 3.72
N ALA A 51 2.87 0.80 2.52
CA ALA A 51 2.99 1.53 1.26
C ALA A 51 1.66 1.46 0.47
N HIS A 52 0.65 2.22 0.91
CA HIS A 52 -0.68 2.19 0.29
C HIS A 52 -0.62 2.65 -1.18
N ILE A 53 -1.07 1.79 -2.08
CA ILE A 53 -1.10 2.07 -3.52
C ILE A 53 -2.49 2.52 -3.94
N LYS A 54 -2.56 3.69 -4.58
CA LYS A 54 -3.76 4.17 -5.27
C LYS A 54 -3.63 3.84 -6.76
N TYR A 55 -4.62 3.18 -7.32
CA TYR A 55 -4.60 2.74 -8.72
C TYR A 55 -5.86 3.19 -9.47
N SER A 56 -5.72 3.60 -10.73
CA SER A 56 -6.86 3.83 -11.62
C SER A 56 -6.46 3.71 -13.09
N THR A 57 -7.35 3.11 -13.89
CA THR A 57 -7.26 3.15 -15.36
C THR A 57 -8.14 4.26 -15.93
N LYS A 58 -8.02 4.53 -17.23
CA LYS A 58 -8.88 5.52 -17.92
C LYS A 58 -10.36 5.15 -17.81
N SER A 59 -10.71 3.86 -17.95
CA SER A 59 -12.10 3.40 -17.83
C SER A 59 -12.64 3.54 -16.40
N MET A 60 -11.80 3.33 -15.38
CA MET A 60 -12.19 3.54 -13.98
C MET A 60 -12.50 5.00 -13.66
N ARG A 61 -11.85 5.96 -14.34
CA ARG A 61 -12.04 7.41 -14.12
C ARG A 61 -13.18 8.03 -14.92
N ASN A 62 -13.75 7.30 -15.87
CA ASN A 62 -14.83 7.77 -16.73
C ASN A 62 -16.21 7.39 -16.16
N GLU A 63 -17.27 7.90 -16.77
CA GLU A 63 -18.65 7.56 -16.42
C GLU A 63 -18.89 6.04 -16.50
N GLY A 64 -19.58 5.48 -15.51
CA GLY A 64 -19.73 4.03 -15.35
C GLY A 64 -18.49 3.30 -14.81
N GLY A 65 -17.41 4.02 -14.49
CA GLY A 65 -16.15 3.43 -14.01
C GLY A 65 -16.29 2.62 -12.71
N TYR A 66 -17.30 2.89 -11.89
CA TYR A 66 -17.55 2.17 -10.63
C TYR A 66 -17.69 0.66 -10.83
N GLU A 67 -18.38 0.22 -11.88
CA GLU A 67 -18.53 -1.21 -12.17
C GLU A 67 -17.21 -1.86 -12.62
N VAL A 68 -16.37 -1.09 -13.33
CA VAL A 68 -15.02 -1.52 -13.70
C VAL A 68 -14.16 -1.70 -12.45
N ILE A 69 -14.35 -0.85 -11.44
CA ILE A 69 -13.60 -0.91 -10.19
C ILE A 69 -14.01 -2.11 -9.36
N LYS A 70 -15.31 -2.36 -9.17
CA LYS A 70 -15.80 -3.56 -8.50
C LYS A 70 -15.22 -4.83 -9.13
N LYS A 71 -15.29 -4.92 -10.46
CA LYS A 71 -14.75 -6.06 -11.20
C LYS A 71 -13.24 -6.21 -10.99
N ALA A 72 -12.49 -5.12 -10.96
CA ALA A 72 -11.06 -5.16 -10.67
C ALA A 72 -10.76 -5.63 -9.23
N ILE A 73 -11.54 -5.18 -8.25
CA ILE A 73 -11.41 -5.58 -6.85
C ILE A 73 -11.71 -7.08 -6.68
N GLU A 74 -12.75 -7.60 -7.34
CA GLU A 74 -13.05 -9.03 -7.36
C GLU A 74 -11.90 -9.85 -7.92
N MET A 75 -11.28 -9.40 -9.02
CA MET A 75 -10.11 -10.08 -9.59
C MET A 75 -8.88 -10.03 -8.67
N LEU A 76 -8.69 -8.95 -7.91
CA LEU A 76 -7.62 -8.86 -6.90
C LEU A 76 -7.85 -9.89 -5.77
N GLY A 77 -9.09 -10.05 -5.33
CA GLY A 77 -9.43 -11.02 -4.29
C GLY A 77 -9.12 -12.47 -4.69
N LEU A 78 -9.34 -12.83 -5.95
CA LEU A 78 -9.03 -14.17 -6.48
C LEU A 78 -7.53 -14.51 -6.43
N ARG A 79 -6.66 -13.50 -6.52
CA ARG A 79 -5.19 -13.65 -6.54
C ARG A 79 -4.53 -13.12 -5.28
N HIS A 80 -5.29 -12.92 -4.20
CA HIS A 80 -4.80 -12.32 -2.95
C HIS A 80 -3.51 -12.97 -2.43
N LYS A 81 -3.44 -14.30 -2.42
CA LYS A 81 -2.25 -15.04 -1.96
C LYS A 81 -1.01 -14.75 -2.81
N GLU A 82 -1.16 -14.68 -4.13
CA GLU A 82 -0.05 -14.37 -5.04
C GLU A 82 0.41 -12.92 -4.87
N HIS A 83 -0.54 -12.00 -4.63
CA HIS A 83 -0.23 -10.61 -4.37
C HIS A 83 0.52 -10.42 -3.04
N ILE A 84 0.06 -11.05 -1.96
CA ILE A 84 0.74 -11.00 -0.65
C ILE A 84 2.18 -11.49 -0.76
N ALA A 85 2.44 -12.57 -1.50
CA ALA A 85 3.79 -13.08 -1.73
C ALA A 85 4.72 -12.07 -2.44
N ALA A 86 4.16 -11.13 -3.22
CA ALA A 86 4.90 -10.08 -3.91
C ALA A 86 4.94 -8.73 -3.17
N TYR A 87 4.14 -8.54 -2.12
CA TYR A 87 3.97 -7.25 -1.42
C TYR A 87 5.06 -6.96 -0.37
N GLY A 88 6.04 -7.85 -0.24
CA GLY A 88 7.19 -7.68 0.65
C GLY A 88 7.26 -8.77 1.72
N GLU A 89 8.47 -8.99 2.21
CA GLU A 89 8.76 -9.96 3.27
C GLU A 89 8.34 -9.39 4.64
N SER A 90 8.09 -10.29 5.60
CA SER A 90 7.75 -9.93 7.00
C SER A 90 6.45 -9.13 7.21
N ASN A 91 5.59 -9.03 6.19
CA ASN A 91 4.29 -8.38 6.31
C ASN A 91 3.34 -9.06 7.33
N GLU A 92 3.62 -10.31 7.72
CA GLU A 92 2.88 -11.05 8.75
C GLU A 92 2.83 -10.32 10.10
N GLY A 93 3.90 -9.59 10.46
CA GLY A 93 3.96 -8.80 11.70
C GLY A 93 3.13 -7.50 11.66
N CYS A 94 2.75 -7.06 10.46
CA CYS A 94 1.98 -5.84 10.23
C CYS A 94 0.50 -6.14 9.93
N LEU A 95 0.22 -7.12 9.07
CA LEU A 95 -1.12 -7.45 8.55
C LEU A 95 -1.87 -8.41 9.47
N THR A 96 -2.16 -7.97 10.69
CA THR A 96 -2.78 -8.81 11.74
C THR A 96 -4.28 -8.58 11.90
N GLY A 97 -4.86 -7.65 11.14
CA GLY A 97 -6.24 -7.19 11.34
C GLY A 97 -6.40 -6.11 12.43
N GLN A 98 -5.34 -5.81 13.17
CA GLN A 98 -5.27 -4.75 14.18
C GLN A 98 -4.55 -3.52 13.62
N HIS A 99 -4.64 -2.38 14.30
CA HIS A 99 -3.91 -1.15 13.97
C HIS A 99 -4.05 -0.69 12.50
N GLU A 100 -5.28 -0.54 12.02
CA GLU A 100 -5.58 -0.03 10.66
C GLU A 100 -5.03 -0.92 9.54
N THR A 101 -4.98 -2.24 9.76
CA THR A 101 -4.62 -3.24 8.74
C THR A 101 -5.69 -4.31 8.60
N ALA A 102 -5.72 -4.97 7.44
CA ALA A 102 -6.48 -6.20 7.22
C ALA A 102 -5.64 -7.42 7.61
N ASP A 103 -6.31 -8.52 7.95
CA ASP A 103 -5.67 -9.82 8.17
C ASP A 103 -5.02 -10.32 6.86
N ILE A 104 -3.79 -10.82 6.94
CA ILE A 104 -3.01 -11.25 5.78
C ILE A 104 -3.68 -12.35 4.96
N ASN A 105 -4.47 -13.22 5.60
CA ASN A 105 -5.12 -14.35 4.94
C ASN A 105 -6.47 -13.99 4.33
N THR A 106 -7.06 -12.87 4.76
CA THR A 106 -8.43 -12.51 4.42
C THR A 106 -8.47 -11.28 3.51
N PHE A 107 -8.98 -11.45 2.29
CA PHE A 107 -9.27 -10.33 1.42
C PHE A 107 -10.62 -9.71 1.79
N LYS A 108 -10.62 -8.44 2.20
CA LYS A 108 -11.84 -7.65 2.46
C LYS A 108 -11.78 -6.34 1.69
N TRP A 109 -12.92 -5.89 1.16
CA TRP A 109 -13.02 -4.59 0.55
C TRP A 109 -14.32 -3.90 0.96
N VAL A 110 -14.27 -2.57 1.02
CA VAL A 110 -15.43 -1.75 1.42
C VAL A 110 -15.59 -0.54 0.51
N ASN A 111 -16.80 0.00 0.49
CA ASN A 111 -17.18 1.23 -0.22
C ASN A 111 -17.06 2.49 0.65
N THR A 112 -16.40 2.38 1.81
CA THR A 112 -16.16 3.47 2.76
C THR A 112 -14.69 3.51 3.13
N LYS A 113 -14.23 4.58 3.80
CA LYS A 113 -12.84 4.69 4.30
C LYS A 113 -12.63 3.80 5.54
N GLU A 114 -12.98 2.52 5.48
CA GLU A 114 -12.75 1.60 6.57
C GLU A 114 -11.28 1.19 6.59
N LYS A 115 -10.65 1.38 7.74
CA LYS A 115 -9.20 1.22 7.89
C LYS A 115 -8.75 -0.23 8.03
N HIS A 116 -9.68 -1.20 8.07
CA HIS A 116 -9.40 -2.62 8.27
C HIS A 116 -9.67 -3.47 7.02
N ALA A 117 -9.84 -2.83 5.86
CA ALA A 117 -10.08 -3.49 4.59
C ALA A 117 -8.79 -3.56 3.75
N SER A 118 -8.62 -4.66 3.01
CA SER A 118 -7.52 -4.86 2.05
C SER A 118 -7.61 -3.91 0.85
N CYS A 119 -8.82 -3.49 0.48
CA CYS A 119 -9.06 -2.52 -0.58
C CYS A 119 -10.23 -1.58 -0.24
N CYS A 120 -10.10 -0.30 -0.58
CA CYS A 120 -11.16 0.70 -0.44
C CYS A 120 -11.33 1.43 -1.77
N TYR A 121 -12.57 1.80 -2.10
CA TYR A 121 -12.88 2.69 -3.21
C TYR A 121 -13.86 3.78 -2.79
#